data_AF-A0AAD7C2P9-F1
#
_entry.id   AF-A0AAD7C2P9-F1
#
_cell.length_a   1.000
_cell.length_b   1.000
_cell.length_c   1.000
_cell.angle_alpha   90.00
_cell.angle_beta   90.00
_cell.angle_gamma   90.00
#
_symmetry.space_group_name_H-M   'P 1'
#
loop_
_entity.id
_entity.type
_entity.pdbx_description
1 polymer ?
#
loop_
_entity_poly.entity_id
_entity_poly.type
_entity_poly.pdbx_seq_one_letter_code
_entity_poly.pdbx_strand_id
1 'polypeptide(L)'
;MGFFIPALGLAFQSALPSDVDPELKIFFFEALCVCSAIHYAGKHLPAGSRVTVHTDSSNTVDIFGSLRALPAYNEILKSSVDVLIGGDLELRVLHVPGAQNSVADAISRWDNDRAVSLVPGLLIHPFSPP
;
A
#
# COMPACT_ATOMS: atom_id res chain seq x y z
N MET A 1 2.47 9.23 -1.29
CA MET A 1 2.05 7.80 -1.14
C MET A 1 1.43 7.61 0.22
N GLY A 2 0.50 6.67 0.36
CA GLY A 2 0.09 6.22 1.67
C GLY A 2 -0.90 5.07 1.68
N PHE A 3 -0.93 4.37 2.81
CA PHE A 3 -1.82 3.23 3.05
C PHE A 3 -2.53 3.38 4.40
N PHE A 4 -3.68 2.73 4.50
CA PHE A 4 -4.58 2.83 5.65
C PHE A 4 -4.89 1.43 6.19
N ILE A 5 -4.90 1.28 7.51
CA ILE A 5 -5.24 0.05 8.23
C ILE A 5 -6.52 0.31 9.03
N PRO A 6 -7.71 -0.01 8.47
CA PRO A 6 -8.98 0.30 9.09
C PRO A 6 -9.16 -0.28 10.49
N ALA A 7 -8.73 -1.54 10.67
CA ALA A 7 -8.89 -2.27 11.93
C ALA A 7 -8.15 -1.62 13.11
N LEU A 8 -7.14 -0.78 12.84
CA LEU A 8 -6.33 -0.13 13.86
C LEU A 8 -6.56 1.39 13.94
N GLY A 9 -7.33 1.96 13.01
CA GLY A 9 -7.43 3.43 12.90
C GLY A 9 -6.08 4.09 12.61
N LEU A 10 -5.20 3.42 11.87
CA LEU A 10 -3.86 3.92 11.53
C LEU A 10 -3.75 4.20 10.03
N ALA A 11 -3.13 5.31 9.66
CA ALA A 11 -2.70 5.60 8.30
C ALA A 11 -1.22 5.97 8.26
N PHE A 12 -0.59 5.69 7.12
CA PHE A 12 0.82 5.92 6.91
C PHE A 12 1.04 6.74 5.64
N GLN A 13 1.85 7.79 5.72
CA GLN A 13 2.17 8.68 4.61
C GLN A 13 3.67 8.76 4.34
N SER A 14 4.03 8.82 3.06
CA SER A 14 5.40 9.07 2.61
C SER A 14 5.39 10.13 1.53
N ALA A 15 6.35 11.04 1.62
CA ALA A 15 6.68 11.97 0.56
C ALA A 15 7.21 11.19 -0.65
N LEU A 16 6.95 11.74 -1.83
CA LEU A 16 7.58 11.29 -3.06
C LEU A 16 8.90 12.04 -3.25
N PRO A 17 9.90 11.44 -3.92
CA PRO A 17 11.11 12.16 -4.31
C PRO A 17 10.74 13.42 -5.13
N SER A 18 11.31 14.57 -4.76
CA SER A 18 10.97 15.87 -5.35
C SER A 18 11.36 16.01 -6.83
N ASP A 19 12.24 15.14 -7.32
CA ASP A 19 12.76 15.09 -8.69
C ASP A 19 11.92 14.21 -9.63
N VAL A 20 10.90 13.53 -9.11
CA VAL A 20 10.04 12.64 -9.89
C VAL A 20 8.67 13.24 -10.05
N ASP A 21 8.22 13.40 -11.29
CA ASP A 21 6.82 13.67 -11.58
C ASP A 21 5.96 12.45 -11.19
N PRO A 22 5.09 12.57 -10.17
CA PRO A 22 4.25 11.49 -9.73
C PRO A 22 3.32 10.99 -10.83
N GLU A 23 2.84 11.86 -11.71
CA GLU A 23 1.88 11.49 -12.76
C GLU A 23 2.49 10.52 -13.77
N LEU A 24 3.79 10.67 -14.03
CA LEU A 24 4.52 9.78 -14.93
C LEU A 24 4.84 8.41 -14.30
N LYS A 25 4.72 8.27 -12.98
CA LYS A 25 5.08 7.06 -12.22
C LYS A 25 4.02 6.61 -11.22
N ILE A 26 2.76 7.00 -11.41
CA ILE A 26 1.64 6.67 -10.51
C ILE A 26 1.63 5.17 -10.19
N PHE A 27 1.66 4.31 -11.22
CA PHE A 27 1.61 2.85 -11.04
C PHE A 27 2.80 2.30 -10.26
N PHE A 28 3.98 2.90 -10.38
CA PHE A 28 5.15 2.50 -9.60
C PHE A 28 4.95 2.81 -8.12
N PHE A 29 4.45 4.00 -7.81
CA PHE A 29 4.20 4.41 -6.44
C PHE A 29 3.00 3.68 -5.81
N GLU A 30 1.99 3.30 -6.59
CA GLU A 30 0.92 2.41 -6.14
C GLU A 30 1.44 1.03 -5.77
N ALA A 31 2.25 0.41 -6.64
CA ALA A 31 2.86 -0.89 -6.36
C ALA A 31 3.81 -0.84 -5.15
N LEU A 32 4.62 0.23 -5.04
CA LEU A 32 5.51 0.45 -3.90
C LEU A 32 4.72 0.68 -2.60
N CYS A 33 3.53 1.29 -2.68
CA CYS A 33 2.67 1.48 -1.53
C CYS A 33 2.14 0.14 -1.00
N VAL A 34 1.73 -0.76 -1.90
CA VAL A 34 1.32 -2.13 -1.53
C VAL A 34 2.50 -2.90 -0.92
N CYS A 35 3.69 -2.82 -1.51
CA CYS A 35 4.90 -3.40 -0.93
C CYS A 35 5.15 -2.89 0.49
N SER A 36 5.02 -1.57 0.72
CA SER A 36 5.20 -0.98 2.05
C SER A 36 4.17 -1.49 3.07
N ALA A 37 2.92 -1.68 2.66
CA ALA A 37 1.88 -2.28 3.50
C ALA A 37 2.17 -3.75 3.84
N ILE A 38 2.75 -4.52 2.91
CA ILE A 38 3.18 -5.91 3.13
C ILE A 38 4.35 -5.95 4.12
N HIS A 39 5.34 -5.07 3.99
CA HIS A 39 6.44 -4.93 4.95
C HIS A 39 5.91 -4.58 6.36
N TYR A 40 4.93 -3.68 6.44
CA TYR A 40 4.25 -3.42 7.71
C TYR A 40 3.60 -4.70 8.26
N ALA A 41 2.86 -5.44 7.44
CA ALA A 41 2.22 -6.68 7.87
C ALA A 41 3.25 -7.72 8.37
N GLY A 42 4.34 -7.96 7.64
CA GLY A 42 5.37 -8.93 8.03
C GLY A 42 6.12 -8.58 9.32
N LYS A 43 6.15 -7.31 9.71
CA LYS A 43 6.71 -6.89 11.00
C LYS A 43 5.75 -7.06 12.18
N HIS A 44 4.44 -7.01 11.94
CA HIS A 44 3.45 -6.86 13.02
C HIS A 44 2.46 -8.02 13.14
N LEU A 45 2.31 -8.84 12.10
CA LEU A 45 1.40 -9.98 12.12
C LEU A 45 2.15 -11.28 12.45
N PRO A 46 1.51 -12.24 13.14
CA PRO A 46 2.08 -13.55 13.38
C PRO A 46 2.13 -14.38 12.09
N ALA A 47 3.02 -15.37 12.06
CA ALA A 47 3.08 -16.38 11.01
C ALA A 47 1.74 -17.09 10.80
N GLY A 48 1.41 -17.41 9.55
CA GLY A 48 0.13 -17.98 9.12
C GLY A 48 -1.00 -16.95 8.94
N SER A 49 -0.69 -15.65 9.06
CA SER A 49 -1.71 -14.60 8.90
C SER A 49 -2.11 -14.39 7.45
N ARG A 50 -3.38 -14.00 7.27
CA ARG A 50 -3.94 -13.63 5.96
C ARG A 50 -4.03 -12.12 5.84
N VAL A 51 -3.35 -11.57 4.83
CA VAL A 51 -3.30 -10.14 4.53
C VAL A 51 -4.14 -9.86 3.30
N THR A 52 -5.10 -8.93 3.42
CA THR A 52 -5.87 -8.44 2.27
C THR A 52 -5.58 -6.96 2.06
N VAL A 53 -5.11 -6.62 0.86
CA VAL A 53 -4.87 -5.24 0.44
C VAL A 53 -5.95 -4.84 -0.56
N HIS A 54 -6.63 -3.73 -0.28
CA HIS A 54 -7.60 -3.12 -1.20
C HIS A 54 -6.93 -1.95 -1.91
N THR A 55 -7.10 -1.88 -3.23
CA THR A 55 -6.55 -0.81 -4.07
C THR A 55 -7.50 -0.52 -5.23
N ASP A 56 -7.55 0.71 -5.71
CA ASP A 56 -8.23 1.10 -6.94
C ASP A 56 -7.35 0.99 -8.19
N SER A 57 -6.12 0.47 -8.03
CA SER A 57 -5.18 0.22 -9.13
C SER A 57 -5.30 -1.20 -9.66
N SER A 58 -5.98 -1.37 -10.79
CA SER A 58 -6.05 -2.67 -11.49
C SER A 58 -4.66 -3.19 -11.88
N ASN A 59 -3.74 -2.31 -12.27
CA ASN A 59 -2.36 -2.69 -12.60
C ASN A 59 -1.66 -3.33 -11.39
N THR A 60 -1.88 -2.78 -10.19
CA THR A 60 -1.32 -3.32 -8.96
C THR A 60 -1.95 -4.67 -8.62
N VAL A 61 -3.27 -4.81 -8.77
CA VAL A 61 -3.96 -6.10 -8.60
C VAL A 61 -3.38 -7.16 -9.53
N ASP A 62 -3.12 -6.83 -10.80
CA ASP A 62 -2.55 -7.76 -11.77
C ASP A 62 -1.12 -8.17 -11.40
N ILE A 63 -0.27 -7.23 -10.99
CA ILE A 63 1.12 -7.53 -10.60
C ILE A 63 1.16 -8.52 -9.43
N PHE A 64 0.43 -8.21 -8.35
CA PHE A 64 0.48 -9.01 -7.12
C PHE A 64 -0.38 -10.27 -7.19
N GLY A 65 -1.47 -10.26 -7.97
CA GLY A 65 -2.33 -11.42 -8.19
C GLY A 65 -1.73 -12.46 -9.13
N SER A 66 -0.96 -12.03 -10.13
CA SER A 66 -0.30 -12.95 -11.08
C SER A 66 1.15 -13.31 -10.70
N LEU A 67 1.73 -12.62 -9.70
CA LEU A 67 3.15 -12.69 -9.35
C LEU A 67 4.07 -12.49 -10.57
N ARG A 68 3.65 -11.61 -11.48
CA ARG A 68 4.37 -11.28 -12.70
C ARG A 68 4.34 -9.78 -12.91
N ALA A 69 5.51 -9.20 -13.18
CA ALA A 69 5.64 -7.76 -13.38
C ALA A 69 6.53 -7.42 -14.58
N LEU A 70 6.43 -6.19 -15.06
CA LEU A 70 7.41 -5.63 -15.99
C LEU A 70 8.73 -5.38 -15.23
N PRO A 71 9.88 -5.31 -15.94
CA PRO A 71 11.19 -5.18 -15.30
C PRO A 71 11.31 -4.08 -14.24
N ALA A 72 10.65 -2.94 -14.46
CA ALA A 72 10.66 -1.80 -13.54
C ALA A 72 10.04 -2.10 -12.16
N TYR A 73 9.21 -3.13 -12.03
CA TYR A 73 8.50 -3.49 -10.80
C TYR A 73 9.02 -4.78 -10.17
N ASN A 74 9.97 -5.48 -10.82
CA ASN A 74 10.44 -6.78 -10.35
C ASN A 74 11.03 -6.70 -8.94
N GLU A 75 11.80 -5.66 -8.62
CA GLU A 75 12.38 -5.52 -7.29
C GLU A 75 11.32 -5.24 -6.21
N ILE A 76 10.26 -4.49 -6.55
CA ILE A 76 9.11 -4.29 -5.65
C ILE A 76 8.43 -5.64 -5.36
N LEU A 77 8.16 -6.41 -6.40
CA LEU A 77 7.48 -7.70 -6.28
C LEU A 77 8.34 -8.72 -5.53
N LYS A 78 9.64 -8.81 -5.84
CA LYS A 78 10.59 -9.68 -5.12
C LYS A 78 10.67 -9.33 -3.65
N SER A 79 10.85 -8.05 -3.32
CA SER A 79 10.88 -7.56 -1.92
C SER A 79 9.60 -7.93 -1.17
N SER A 80 8.45 -7.81 -1.83
CA SER A 80 7.16 -8.22 -1.24
C SER A 80 7.10 -9.73 -1.01
N VAL A 81 7.50 -10.54 -1.99
CA VAL A 81 7.49 -12.01 -1.91
C VAL A 81 8.44 -12.51 -0.83
N ASP A 82 9.62 -11.91 -0.69
CA ASP A 82 10.59 -12.27 0.36
C ASP A 82 9.98 -12.09 1.76
N VAL A 83 9.23 -11.01 1.98
CA VAL A 83 8.49 -10.79 3.24
C VAL A 83 7.37 -11.81 3.44
N LEU A 84 6.59 -12.11 2.40
CA LEU A 84 5.50 -13.07 2.48
C LEU A 84 6.00 -14.47 2.83
N ILE A 85 7.10 -14.91 2.19
CA ILE A 85 7.73 -16.21 2.47
C ILE A 85 8.35 -16.21 3.87
N GLY A 86 9.13 -15.19 4.21
CA GLY A 86 9.82 -15.11 5.50
C GLY A 86 8.87 -15.02 6.69
N GLY A 87 7.71 -14.40 6.51
CA GLY A 87 6.67 -14.24 7.52
C GLY A 87 5.55 -15.28 7.49
N ASP A 88 5.58 -16.26 6.58
CA ASP A 88 4.48 -17.21 6.33
C ASP A 88 3.12 -16.50 6.20
N LEU A 89 3.03 -15.55 5.28
CA LEU A 89 1.83 -14.73 5.07
C LEU A 89 1.14 -15.08 3.77
N GLU A 90 -0.19 -15.18 3.81
CA GLU A 90 -1.02 -15.32 2.62
C GLU A 90 -1.54 -13.95 2.17
N LEU A 91 -1.18 -13.51 0.96
CA LEU A 91 -1.64 -12.23 0.41
C LEU A 91 -2.84 -12.40 -0.53
N ARG A 92 -3.80 -11.48 -0.41
CA ARG A 92 -4.78 -11.18 -1.47
C ARG A 92 -4.79 -9.69 -1.76
N VAL A 93 -4.67 -9.33 -3.03
CA VAL A 93 -4.84 -7.94 -3.49
C VAL A 93 -6.14 -7.85 -4.28
N LEU A 94 -7.03 -6.96 -3.86
CA LEU A 94 -8.37 -6.83 -4.39
C LEU A 94 -8.60 -5.44 -4.94
N HIS A 95 -9.21 -5.38 -6.13
CA HIS A 95 -9.66 -4.11 -6.70
C HIS A 95 -10.89 -3.60 -5.94
N VAL A 96 -10.88 -2.32 -5.58
CA VAL A 96 -12.07 -1.58 -5.09
C VAL A 96 -12.26 -0.31 -5.91
N PRO A 97 -13.50 0.15 -6.14
CA PRO A 97 -13.72 1.46 -6.76
C PRO A 97 -13.06 2.58 -5.95
N GLY A 98 -12.49 3.60 -6.61
CA GLY A 98 -11.85 4.73 -5.92
C GLY A 98 -12.74 5.45 -4.89
N ALA A 99 -14.07 5.46 -5.11
CA ALA A 99 -15.03 5.99 -4.14
C ALA A 99 -15.01 5.24 -2.78
N GLN A 100 -14.67 3.95 -2.79
CA GLN A 100 -14.50 3.12 -1.60
C GLN A 100 -13.07 3.20 -1.04
N ASN A 101 -12.11 3.75 -1.78
CA ASN A 101 -10.72 3.96 -1.37
C ASN A 101 -10.44 5.38 -0.86
N SER A 102 -11.49 6.10 -0.44
CA SER A 102 -11.45 7.55 -0.17
C SER A 102 -10.49 7.97 0.93
N VAL A 103 -10.32 7.15 1.98
CA VAL A 103 -9.34 7.43 3.05
C VAL A 103 -7.91 7.29 2.51
N ALA A 104 -7.59 6.20 1.80
CA ALA A 104 -6.26 6.01 1.25
C ALA A 104 -5.94 7.06 0.18
N ASP A 105 -6.90 7.46 -0.64
CA ASP A 105 -6.78 8.56 -1.60
C ASP A 105 -6.41 9.87 -0.88
N ALA A 106 -7.17 10.27 0.14
CA ALA A 106 -6.89 11.46 0.93
C ALA A 106 -5.50 11.40 1.58
N ILE A 107 -5.15 10.24 2.16
CA ILE A 107 -3.84 10.00 2.76
C ILE A 107 -2.72 10.09 1.70
N SER A 108 -2.90 9.56 0.50
CA SER A 108 -1.87 9.60 -0.54
C SER A 108 -1.57 11.02 -1.04
N ARG A 109 -2.55 11.93 -0.92
CA ARG A 109 -2.53 13.33 -1.38
C ARG A 109 -2.20 14.35 -0.29
N TRP A 110 -1.86 13.90 0.93
CA TRP A 110 -1.64 14.77 2.08
C TRP A 110 -2.88 15.57 2.53
N ASP A 111 -4.08 15.12 2.17
CA ASP A 111 -5.34 15.70 2.60
C ASP A 111 -5.79 15.09 3.94
N ASN A 112 -5.02 15.42 4.99
CA ASN A 112 -5.16 14.82 6.31
C ASN A 112 -6.48 15.19 6.98
N ASP A 113 -6.97 16.41 6.76
CA ASP A 113 -8.23 16.87 7.30
C ASP A 113 -9.40 16.06 6.74
N ARG A 114 -9.40 15.78 5.44
CA ARG A 114 -10.40 14.90 4.82
C ARG A 114 -10.29 13.48 5.39
N ALA A 115 -9.10 12.93 5.51
CA ALA A 115 -8.91 11.59 6.07
C ALA A 115 -9.45 11.46 7.51
N VAL A 116 -9.16 12.45 8.37
CA VAL A 116 -9.66 12.50 9.75
C VAL A 116 -11.17 12.73 9.81
N SER A 117 -11.74 13.50 8.87
CA SER A 117 -13.20 13.67 8.78
C SER A 117 -13.93 12.37 8.39
N LEU A 118 -13.30 11.53 7.56
CA LEU A 118 -13.83 10.24 7.14
C LEU A 118 -13.71 9.18 8.24
N VAL A 119 -12.63 9.25 9.04
CA VAL A 119 -12.36 8.35 10.15
C VAL A 119 -11.95 9.16 11.39
N PRO A 120 -12.91 9.57 12.23
CA PRO A 120 -12.61 10.32 13.45
C PRO A 120 -11.64 9.55 14.36
N GLY A 121 -10.57 10.22 14.80
CA GLY A 121 -9.52 9.60 15.62
C GLY A 121 -8.42 8.87 14.83
N LEU A 122 -8.42 8.96 13.49
CA LEU A 122 -7.36 8.42 12.64
C LEU A 122 -5.99 8.96 13.06
N LEU A 123 -5.05 8.05 13.36
CA LEU A 123 -3.66 8.40 13.62
C LEU A 123 -2.85 8.28 12.33
N ILE A 124 -2.24 9.38 11.90
CA ILE A 124 -1.46 9.45 10.67
C ILE A 124 0.02 9.52 11.03
N HIS A 125 0.80 8.56 10.53
CA HIS A 125 2.23 8.45 10.80
C HIS A 125 3.05 8.56 9.51
N PRO A 126 4.29 9.09 9.58
CA PRO A 126 5.21 8.98 8.45
C PRO A 126 5.71 7.54 8.28
N PHE A 127 6.06 7.16 7.07
CA PHE A 127 6.85 5.96 6.79
C PHE A 127 7.89 6.21 5.70
N SER A 128 8.87 5.33 5.61
CA SER A 128 9.82 5.25 4.49
C SER A 128 9.55 3.94 3.74
N PRO A 129 9.37 3.98 2.41
CA PRO A 129 9.28 2.76 1.62
C PRO A 129 10.53 1.88 1.78
N PRO A 130 10.40 0.55 1.64
CA PRO A 130 11.51 -0.40 1.76
C PRO A 130 12.53 -0.29 0.62
#